data_AF-A0A413CXY9-F1
#
_entry.id   AF-A0A413CXY9-F1
#
_cell.length_a   1.000
_cell.length_b   1.000
_cell.length_c   1.000
_cell.angle_alpha   90.00
_cell.angle_beta   90.00
_cell.angle_gamma   90.00
#
_symmetry.space_group_name_H-M   'P 1'
#
loop_
_entity.id
_entity.type
_entity.pdbx_description
1 polymer ?
#
loop_
_entity_poly.entity_id
_entity_poly.type
_entity_poly.pdbx_seq_one_letter_code
_entity_poly.pdbx_strand_id
1 'polypeptide(L)'
;MPLNLRLGVLIIALVLAVVVIRILHKGRIPVKYSLLWGLGVLILLFLAIFPNALIKIANLVGFQTVSNMVIGVLLVILFFITMSLTVIVSAQKRKITLLVQEISLLKSEIKK
;
A
#
# COMPACT_ATOMS: atom_id res chain seq x y z
N MET A 1 -14.64 -12.54 -17.73
CA MET A 1 -13.20 -12.18 -17.72
C MET A 1 -12.43 -13.23 -18.50
N PRO A 2 -11.53 -12.85 -19.42
CA PRO A 2 -10.65 -13.82 -20.09
C PRO A 2 -9.69 -14.46 -19.08
N LEU A 3 -9.38 -15.74 -19.26
CA LEU A 3 -8.55 -16.54 -18.33
C LEU A 3 -7.17 -15.90 -18.07
N ASN A 4 -6.59 -15.31 -19.11
CA ASN A 4 -5.28 -14.65 -19.07
C ASN A 4 -5.25 -13.50 -18.04
N LEU A 5 -6.33 -12.73 -17.99
CA LEU A 5 -6.45 -11.59 -17.07
C LEU A 5 -6.66 -12.06 -15.63
N ARG A 6 -7.40 -13.16 -15.44
CA ARG A 6 -7.58 -13.77 -14.11
C ARG A 6 -6.26 -14.29 -13.54
N LEU A 7 -5.47 -15.00 -14.36
CA LEU A 7 -4.16 -15.51 -13.97
C LEU A 7 -3.19 -14.37 -13.64
N GLY A 8 -3.16 -13.31 -14.46
CA GLY A 8 -2.33 -12.14 -14.21
C GLY A 8 -2.63 -11.47 -12.86
N VAL A 9 -3.91 -11.22 -12.56
CA VAL A 9 -4.33 -10.64 -11.27
C VAL A 9 -3.96 -11.54 -10.09
N LEU A 10 -4.10 -12.86 -10.24
CA LEU A 10 -3.80 -13.83 -9.19
C LEU A 10 -2.29 -13.91 -8.88
N ILE A 11 -1.44 -13.87 -9.91
CA ILE A 11 0.03 -13.82 -9.75
C ILE A 11 0.42 -12.53 -9.04
N ILE A 12 -0.10 -11.38 -9.48
CA ILE A 12 0.19 -10.08 -8.87
C ILE A 12 -0.23 -10.07 -7.39
N ALA A 13 -1.42 -10.60 -7.08
CA ALA A 13 -1.93 -10.69 -5.71
C ALA A 13 -1.04 -11.56 -4.82
N LEU A 14 -0.57 -12.72 -5.31
CA LEU A 14 0.34 -13.59 -4.57
C LEU A 14 1.70 -12.94 -4.32
N VAL A 15 2.29 -12.30 -5.34
CA VAL A 15 3.57 -11.59 -5.18
C VAL A 15 3.44 -10.48 -4.15
N LEU A 16 2.37 -9.67 -4.23
CA LEU A 16 2.06 -8.64 -3.25
C LEU A 16 1.91 -9.23 -1.84
N ALA A 17 1.16 -10.32 -1.68
CA ALA A 17 0.97 -10.99 -0.39
C ALA A 17 2.30 -11.41 0.23
N VAL A 18 3.19 -12.05 -0.55
CA VAL A 18 4.51 -12.50 -0.07
C VAL A 18 5.39 -11.32 0.33
N VAL A 19 5.39 -10.24 -0.47
CA VAL A 19 6.15 -9.02 -0.16
C VAL A 19 5.67 -8.40 1.14
N VAL A 20 4.36 -8.26 1.31
CA VAL A 20 3.74 -7.68 2.52
C VAL A 20 4.08 -8.52 3.75
N ILE A 21 3.92 -9.84 3.68
CA ILE A 21 4.25 -10.75 4.78
C ILE A 21 5.73 -10.67 5.16
N ARG A 22 6.65 -10.66 4.17
CA ARG A 22 8.09 -10.51 4.43
C ARG A 22 8.44 -9.19 5.10
N ILE A 23 7.85 -8.09 4.65
CA ILE A 23 8.10 -6.77 5.22
C ILE A 23 7.56 -6.69 6.64
N LEU A 24 6.39 -7.29 6.90
CA LEU A 24 5.77 -7.36 8.21
C LEU A 24 6.61 -8.18 9.21
N HIS A 25 7.06 -9.37 8.77
CA HIS A 25 7.88 -10.27 9.59
C HIS A 25 9.25 -9.65 9.94
N LYS A 26 9.80 -8.77 9.09
CA LYS A 26 11.05 -8.06 9.37
C LYS A 26 10.91 -6.90 10.36
N GLY A 27 9.71 -6.60 10.89
CA GLY A 27 9.49 -5.53 11.88
C GLY A 27 9.82 -4.13 11.38
N ARG A 28 10.05 -3.96 10.07
CA ARG A 28 10.49 -2.70 9.44
C ARG A 28 9.37 -1.65 9.36
N ILE A 29 8.11 -2.09 9.50
CA ILE A 29 6.92 -1.24 9.39
C ILE A 29 6.03 -1.43 10.63
N PRO A 30 5.59 -0.35 11.29
CA PRO A 30 4.57 -0.41 12.34
C PRO A 30 3.27 -1.06 11.83
N VAL A 31 2.71 -1.99 12.60
CA VAL A 31 1.52 -2.82 12.26
C VAL A 31 0.34 -2.01 11.69
N LYS A 32 0.19 -0.75 12.09
CA LYS A 32 -0.84 0.15 11.54
C LYS A 32 -0.77 0.36 10.02
N TYR A 33 0.42 0.34 9.43
CA TYR A 33 0.60 0.58 7.99
C TYR A 33 0.48 -0.70 7.17
N SER A 34 0.77 -1.86 7.75
CA SER A 34 0.59 -3.16 7.07
C SER A 34 -0.87 -3.54 6.91
N LEU A 35 -1.78 -2.96 7.70
CA LEU A 35 -3.22 -3.14 7.55
C LEU A 35 -3.69 -2.69 6.16
N LEU A 36 -3.24 -1.52 5.68
CA LEU A 36 -3.59 -1.03 4.34
C LEU A 36 -3.11 -1.98 3.24
N TRP A 37 -1.90 -2.51 3.38
CA TRP A 37 -1.33 -3.47 2.43
C TRP A 37 -2.06 -4.82 2.44
N GLY A 38 -2.40 -5.34 3.63
CA GLY A 38 -3.17 -6.57 3.77
C GLY A 38 -4.58 -6.44 3.18
N LEU A 39 -5.22 -5.27 3.36
CA LEU A 39 -6.53 -4.96 2.82
C LEU A 39 -6.48 -4.91 1.28
N GLY A 40 -5.45 -4.30 0.69
CA GLY A 40 -5.23 -4.31 -0.76
C GLY A 40 -5.04 -5.73 -1.34
N VAL A 41 -4.28 -6.59 -0.65
CA VAL A 41 -4.11 -8.01 -1.03
C VAL A 41 -5.43 -8.77 -0.96
N LEU A 42 -6.21 -8.58 0.11
CA LEU A 42 -7.53 -9.19 0.26
C LEU A 42 -8.49 -8.76 -0.84
N ILE A 43 -8.52 -7.46 -1.17
CA ILE A 43 -9.32 -6.94 -2.29
C ILE A 43 -8.92 -7.62 -3.60
N LEU A 44 -7.62 -7.69 -3.90
CA LEU A 44 -7.14 -8.31 -5.15
C LEU A 44 -7.44 -9.81 -5.23
N LEU A 45 -7.29 -10.54 -4.13
CA LEU A 45 -7.66 -11.96 -4.05
C LEU A 45 -9.18 -12.15 -4.24
N PHE A 46 -9.99 -11.32 -3.59
CA PHE A 46 -11.44 -11.34 -3.76
C PHE A 46 -11.84 -11.10 -5.23
N LEU A 47 -11.19 -10.12 -5.87
CA LEU A 47 -11.37 -9.82 -7.29
C LEU A 47 -11.03 -11.01 -8.20
N ALA A 48 -9.96 -11.75 -7.90
CA ALA A 48 -9.53 -12.90 -8.69
C ALA A 48 -10.43 -14.14 -8.51
N ILE A 49 -10.99 -14.34 -7.32
CA ILE A 49 -11.83 -15.50 -6.98
C ILE A 49 -13.27 -15.31 -7.49
N PHE A 50 -13.83 -14.09 -7.38
CA PHE A 50 -15.23 -13.79 -7.70
C PHE A 50 -15.40 -12.81 -8.89
N PRO A 51 -15.07 -13.21 -10.13
CA PRO A 51 -15.14 -12.33 -11.30
C PRO A 51 -16.58 -11.88 -11.64
N ASN A 52 -17.59 -12.69 -11.29
CA ASN A 52 -18.99 -12.34 -11.56
C ASN A 52 -19.49 -11.18 -10.67
N ALA A 53 -19.01 -11.10 -9.42
CA ALA A 53 -19.29 -9.96 -8.56
C ALA A 53 -18.64 -8.69 -9.13
N LEU A 54 -17.42 -8.83 -9.67
CA LEU A 54 -16.68 -7.74 -10.27
C LEU A 54 -17.38 -7.16 -11.51
N ILE A 55 -17.91 -8.02 -12.38
CA ILE A 55 -18.68 -7.59 -13.56
C ILE A 55 -19.93 -6.80 -13.16
N LYS A 56 -20.64 -7.24 -12.12
CA LYS A 56 -21.82 -6.52 -11.61
C LYS A 56 -21.46 -5.13 -11.08
N ILE A 57 -20.39 -5.04 -10.29
CA ILE A 57 -19.92 -3.76 -9.76
C ILE A 57 -19.39 -2.86 -10.88
N ALA A 58 -18.64 -3.41 -11.85
CA ALA A 58 -18.14 -2.67 -13.01
C ALA A 58 -19.29 -2.01 -13.78
N ASN A 59 -20.36 -2.77 -14.05
CA ASN A 59 -21.55 -2.24 -14.72
C ASN A 59 -22.28 -1.18 -13.89
N LEU A 60 -22.35 -1.35 -12.56
CA LEU A 60 -23.03 -0.41 -11.67
C LEU A 60 -22.27 0.92 -11.54
N VAL A 61 -20.94 0.86 -11.51
CA VAL A 61 -20.07 2.05 -11.45
C VAL A 61 -19.88 2.71 -12.83
N GLY A 62 -20.22 2.00 -13.92
CA GLY A 62 -20.15 2.52 -15.29
C GLY A 62 -18.84 2.23 -16.03
N PHE A 63 -18.05 1.24 -15.60
CA PHE A 63 -16.85 0.81 -16.30
C PHE A 63 -17.19 -0.06 -17.53
N GLN A 64 -16.63 0.29 -18.69
CA GLN A 64 -16.84 -0.46 -19.94
C GLN A 64 -16.18 -1.86 -19.95
N THR A 65 -15.03 -2.01 -19.30
CA THR A 65 -14.33 -3.30 -19.21
C THR A 65 -13.88 -3.57 -17.78
N VAL A 66 -13.87 -4.85 -17.42
CA VAL A 66 -13.41 -5.31 -16.11
C VAL A 66 -11.92 -4.97 -15.90
N SER A 67 -11.13 -4.95 -16.98
CA SER A 67 -9.71 -4.55 -16.92
C SER A 67 -9.54 -3.11 -16.46
N ASN A 68 -10.35 -2.19 -16.99
CA ASN A 68 -10.30 -0.77 -16.60
C ASN A 68 -10.68 -0.58 -15.14
N MET A 69 -11.68 -1.33 -14.65
CA MET A 69 -12.03 -1.32 -13.23
C MET A 69 -10.87 -1.82 -12.35
N VAL A 70 -10.20 -2.92 -12.72
CA VAL A 70 -9.04 -3.45 -11.98
C VAL A 70 -7.93 -2.40 -11.90
N ILE A 71 -7.61 -1.75 -13.02
CA ILE A 71 -6.61 -0.67 -13.06
C ILE A 71 -7.01 0.49 -12.15
N GLY A 72 -8.29 0.92 -12.20
CA GLY A 72 -8.81 1.96 -11.32
C GLY A 72 -8.67 1.62 -9.83
N VAL A 73 -9.02 0.40 -9.43
CA VAL A 73 -8.85 -0.07 -8.04
C VAL A 73 -7.37 -0.07 -7.64
N LEU A 74 -6.48 -0.56 -8.50
CA LEU A 74 -5.03 -0.54 -8.25
C LEU A 74 -4.50 0.88 -8.08
N LEU A 75 -4.97 1.84 -8.89
CA LEU A 75 -4.58 3.25 -8.78
C LEU A 75 -5.05 3.87 -7.45
N VAL A 76 -6.28 3.58 -7.03
CA VAL A 76 -6.80 4.06 -5.73
C VAL A 76 -5.97 3.48 -4.58
N ILE A 77 -5.68 2.17 -4.61
CA ILE A 77 -4.81 1.53 -3.61
C ILE A 77 -3.43 2.19 -3.60
N LEU A 78 -2.82 2.41 -4.77
CA LEU A 78 -1.51 3.05 -4.89
C LEU A 78 -1.54 4.47 -4.31
N PHE A 79 -2.58 5.24 -4.57
CA PHE A 79 -2.77 6.59 -4.02
C PHE A 79 -2.82 6.58 -2.48
N PHE A 80 -3.56 5.66 -1.87
CA PHE A 80 -3.59 5.55 -0.41
C PHE A 80 -2.22 5.16 0.16
N ILE A 81 -1.47 4.29 -0.53
CA ILE A 81 -0.11 3.91 -0.14
C ILE A 81 0.83 5.12 -0.20
N THR A 82 0.81 5.91 -1.28
CA THR A 82 1.69 7.09 -1.41
C THR A 82 1.34 8.18 -0.41
N MET A 83 0.05 8.40 -0.12
CA MET A 83 -0.38 9.28 0.96
C MET A 83 0.13 8.81 2.33
N SER A 84 0.00 7.52 2.63
CA SER A 84 0.53 6.93 3.87
C SER A 84 2.04 7.14 4.00
N LEU A 85 2.78 6.93 2.90
CA LEU A 85 4.23 7.14 2.86
C LEU A 85 4.59 8.61 3.10
N THR A 86 3.85 9.54 2.50
CA THR A 86 4.04 10.98 2.70
C THR A 86 3.91 11.36 4.19
N VAL A 87 2.90 10.83 4.88
CA VAL A 87 2.71 11.06 6.33
C VAL A 87 3.89 10.52 7.14
N ILE A 88 4.36 9.32 6.82
CA ILE A 88 5.53 8.70 7.49
C ILE A 88 6.78 9.55 7.30
N VAL A 89 7.08 9.93 6.06
CA VAL A 89 8.27 10.73 5.72
C VAL A 89 8.21 12.10 6.40
N SER A 90 7.04 12.74 6.44
CA SER A 90 6.85 14.01 7.14
C SER A 90 7.13 13.88 8.65
N ALA A 91 6.62 12.83 9.29
CA ALA A 91 6.88 12.56 10.71
C ALA A 91 8.37 12.25 10.98
N GLN A 92 9.01 11.48 10.10
CA GLN A 92 10.45 11.18 10.20
C GLN A 92 11.30 12.44 10.05
N LYS A 93 10.97 13.31 9.09
CA LYS A 93 11.65 14.60 8.89
C LYS A 93 11.64 15.44 10.16
N ARG A 94 10.48 15.54 10.84
CA ARG A 94 10.36 16.26 12.12
C ARG A 94 11.26 15.67 13.21
N LYS A 95 11.31 14.34 13.35
CA LYS A 95 12.19 13.67 14.33
C LYS A 95 13.66 13.92 14.05
N ILE A 96 14.09 13.89 12.78
CA ILE A 96 15.46 14.21 12.38
C ILE A 96 15.80 15.65 12.76
N THR A 97 14.91 16.62 12.49
CA THR A 97 15.14 18.01 12.89
C THR A 97 15.31 18.16 14.41
N LEU A 98 14.47 17.49 15.21
CA LEU A 98 14.60 17.52 16.67
C LEU A 98 15.92 16.92 17.16
N LEU A 99 16.33 15.77 16.62
CA LEU A 99 17.62 15.14 16.96
C LEU A 99 18.80 16.04 16.59
N VAL A 100 18.75 16.72 15.44
CA VAL A 100 19.79 17.69 15.04
C VAL A 100 19.85 18.86 16.03
N GLN A 101 18.70 19.33 16.51
CA GLN A 101 18.63 20.41 17.51
C GLN A 101 19.20 19.97 18.86
N GLU A 102 18.82 18.79 19.36
CA GLU A 102 19.36 18.21 20.60
C GLU A 102 20.88 18.05 20.53
N ILE A 103 21.41 17.50 19.43
CA ILE A 103 22.86 17.37 19.22
C ILE A 103 23.55 18.74 19.20
N SER A 104 22.92 19.77 18.62
CA SER A 104 23.49 21.11 18.55
C SER A 104 23.57 21.77 19.92
N LEU A 105 22.54 21.61 20.76
CA LEU A 105 22.54 22.09 22.13
C LEU A 105 23.61 21.39 22.97
N LEU A 106 23.70 20.06 22.89
CA LEU A 106 24.74 19.28 23.57
C LEU A 106 26.15 19.71 23.17
N LYS A 107 26.40 19.94 21.87
CA LYS A 107 27.71 20.45 21.40
C LYS A 107 28.01 21.86 21.91
N SER A 108 27.00 22.69 22.12
CA SER A 108 27.17 24.05 22.64
C SER A 108 27.54 24.05 24.13
N GLU A 109 27.00 23.11 24.91
CA GLU A 109 27.34 22.95 26.33
C GLU A 109 28.78 22.47 26.52
N ILE A 110 29.24 21.53 25.68
CA ILE A 110 30.63 21.00 25.73
C ILE A 110 31.66 22.07 25.33
N LYS A 111 31.29 23.04 24.50
CA LYS A 111 32.18 24.12 24.05
C LYS A 111 32.33 25.26 25.07
N LYS A 112 31.49 25.31 26.10
CA LYS A 112 31.64 26.24 27.22
C LYS A 112 32.63 25.69 28.25
#